data_AF-A0A3P9PTK4-F1
#
_entry.id   AF-A0A3P9PTK4-F1
#
_cell.length_a   1.000
_cell.length_b   1.000
_cell.length_c   1.000
_cell.angle_alpha   90.00
_cell.angle_beta   90.00
_cell.angle_gamma   90.00
#
_symmetry.space_group_name_H-M   'P 1'
#
loop_
_entity.id
_entity.type
_entity.pdbx_description
1 polymer ?
#
loop_
_entity_poly.entity_id
_entity_poly.type
_entity_poly.pdbx_seq_one_letter_code
_entity_poly.pdbx_strand_id
1 'polypeptide(L)'
;MPLFGNTFSPKKTPPRKSASLSSLHTLDRSTREIELGLESGPPAMNLGGQSWKFEDGQWITESGGNASTKEVHRLKKRNLQLEEENNLLKSKIEVLMDMLDETLVERLWGLTEMLPDTVRTAAETSAQCSVSVLKKFYSFSRSALWVGTTSFMILVLPVVFETERLQLEQQQLQQCFVCFMMPAAPGKV
;
A
#
# COMPACT_ATOMS: atom_id res chain seq x y z
N MET A 1 12.00 21.40 -7.50
CA MET A 1 10.90 20.79 -8.27
C MET A 1 10.61 19.42 -7.66
N PRO A 2 9.44 19.16 -7.04
CA PRO A 2 9.10 17.83 -6.56
C PRO A 2 8.49 17.00 -7.71
N LEU A 3 9.03 15.80 -7.94
CA LEU A 3 8.79 14.97 -9.14
C LEU A 3 7.68 13.92 -9.01
N PHE A 4 6.97 13.81 -7.89
CA PHE A 4 5.80 12.92 -7.79
C PHE A 4 4.73 13.54 -6.91
N GLY A 5 3.78 14.19 -7.57
CA GLY A 5 2.58 14.74 -6.95
C GLY A 5 1.48 13.70 -6.82
N ASN A 6 0.84 13.73 -5.66
CA ASN A 6 -0.44 13.14 -5.25
C ASN A 6 -0.51 11.63 -4.99
N THR A 7 -0.27 11.29 -3.72
CA THR A 7 -0.93 10.20 -3.00
C THR A 7 -2.44 10.29 -3.21
N PHE A 8 -2.98 9.33 -3.95
CA PHE A 8 -4.40 9.12 -4.14
C PHE A 8 -5.11 9.07 -2.77
N SER A 9 -5.83 10.14 -2.43
CA SER A 9 -6.70 10.22 -1.25
C SER A 9 -8.14 10.27 -1.76
N PRO A 10 -8.75 9.13 -2.11
CA PRO A 10 -10.12 9.12 -2.59
C PRO A 10 -11.02 9.64 -1.48
N LYS A 11 -11.86 10.63 -1.79
CA LYS A 11 -12.87 11.14 -0.85
C LYS A 11 -13.72 9.96 -0.39
N LYS A 12 -13.80 9.76 0.94
CA LYS A 12 -14.67 8.72 1.51
C LYS A 12 -16.08 8.93 0.96
N THR A 13 -16.57 7.92 0.26
CA THR A 13 -17.94 7.90 -0.25
C THR A 13 -18.87 8.09 0.94
N PRO A 14 -19.83 9.03 0.88
CA PRO A 14 -20.77 9.20 1.99
C PRO A 14 -21.45 7.86 2.24
N PRO A 15 -21.62 7.44 3.51
CA PRO A 15 -22.27 6.16 3.80
C PRO A 15 -23.61 6.16 3.09
N ARG A 16 -23.74 5.22 2.15
CA ARG A 16 -24.97 5.01 1.40
C ARG A 16 -26.02 4.71 2.46
N LYS A 17 -26.92 5.67 2.73
CA LYS A 17 -28.05 5.44 3.61
C LYS A 17 -28.75 4.23 3.04
N SER A 18 -28.67 3.08 3.71
CA SER A 18 -29.50 1.94 3.35
C SER A 18 -30.93 2.49 3.28
N ALA A 19 -31.63 2.20 2.18
CA ALA A 19 -33.03 2.55 2.09
C ALA A 19 -33.70 1.90 3.30
N SER A 20 -34.08 2.73 4.28
CA SER A 20 -34.72 2.22 5.48
C SER A 20 -35.97 1.50 5.00
N LEU A 21 -36.15 0.24 5.38
CA LEU A 21 -37.36 -0.54 5.10
C LEU A 21 -38.63 0.11 5.69
N SER A 22 -38.51 1.28 6.31
CA SER A 22 -39.58 2.14 6.80
C SER A 22 -40.54 2.63 5.71
N SER A 23 -40.14 2.69 4.43
CA SER A 23 -41.04 3.06 3.32
C SER A 23 -41.90 1.89 2.81
N LEU A 24 -41.87 0.73 3.48
CA LEU A 24 -42.63 -0.47 3.10
C LEU A 24 -44.15 -0.25 3.21
N HIS A 25 -44.60 0.70 4.01
CA HIS A 25 -46.03 1.00 4.20
C HIS A 25 -46.60 1.99 3.18
N THR A 26 -45.75 2.65 2.38
CA THR A 26 -46.17 3.59 1.31
C THR A 26 -46.25 2.94 -0.06
N LEU A 27 -45.76 1.70 -0.20
CA LEU A 27 -45.93 0.92 -1.42
C LEU A 27 -47.33 0.33 -1.43
N ASP A 28 -48.02 0.47 -2.56
CA ASP A 28 -49.34 -0.10 -2.75
C ASP A 28 -49.29 -1.62 -2.54
N ARG A 29 -50.38 -2.19 -2.03
CA ARG A 29 -50.41 -3.58 -1.54
C ARG A 29 -49.85 -4.54 -2.59
N SER A 30 -50.27 -4.37 -3.85
CA SER A 30 -49.85 -5.14 -5.02
C SER A 30 -48.35 -5.05 -5.34
N THR A 31 -47.75 -3.86 -5.30
CA THR A 31 -46.32 -3.66 -5.57
C THR A 31 -45.46 -4.39 -4.54
N ARG A 32 -45.92 -4.41 -3.28
CA ARG A 32 -45.23 -5.10 -2.20
C ARG A 32 -45.26 -6.63 -2.35
N GLU A 33 -46.34 -7.19 -2.91
CA GLU A 33 -46.44 -8.64 -3.14
C GLU A 33 -45.63 -9.08 -4.37
N ILE A 34 -45.40 -8.18 -5.33
CA ILE A 34 -44.59 -8.45 -6.53
C ILE A 34 -43.09 -8.34 -6.23
N GLU A 35 -42.65 -7.33 -5.47
CA GLU A 35 -41.22 -7.10 -5.22
C GLU A 35 -40.68 -7.90 -4.01
N LEU A 36 -41.53 -8.22 -3.03
CA LEU A 36 -41.14 -8.85 -1.76
C LEU A 36 -42.00 -10.08 -1.41
N GLY A 37 -42.90 -10.51 -2.28
CA GLY A 37 -43.73 -11.69 -2.05
C GLY A 37 -42.97 -13.00 -2.21
N LEU A 38 -43.55 -14.06 -1.68
CA LEU A 38 -43.05 -15.43 -1.80
C LEU A 38 -43.05 -15.95 -3.25
N GLU A 39 -43.79 -15.26 -4.13
CA GLU A 39 -43.91 -15.48 -5.57
C GLU A 39 -42.86 -14.69 -6.39
N SER A 40 -41.77 -14.25 -5.77
CA SER A 40 -40.62 -13.76 -6.53
C SER A 40 -40.08 -14.93 -7.35
N GLY A 41 -40.34 -14.93 -8.65
CA GLY A 41 -39.72 -15.85 -9.59
C GLY A 41 -38.19 -15.85 -9.50
N PRO A 42 -37.51 -16.71 -10.27
CA PRO A 42 -36.04 -16.81 -10.24
C PRO A 42 -35.39 -15.42 -10.39
N PRO A 43 -34.35 -15.09 -9.60
CA PRO A 43 -33.71 -13.78 -9.63
C PRO A 43 -33.41 -13.35 -11.07
N ALA A 44 -34.02 -12.26 -11.51
CA ALA A 44 -33.85 -11.73 -12.86
C ALA A 44 -33.24 -10.33 -12.78
N MET A 45 -32.25 -10.06 -13.63
CA MET A 45 -31.52 -8.80 -13.71
C MET A 45 -31.59 -8.27 -15.14
N ASN A 46 -32.01 -7.01 -15.30
CA ASN A 46 -31.95 -6.33 -16.59
C ASN A 46 -30.74 -5.37 -16.60
N LEU A 47 -29.75 -5.67 -17.43
CA LEU A 47 -28.59 -4.79 -17.67
C LEU A 47 -28.50 -4.48 -19.15
N GLY A 48 -28.54 -3.20 -19.52
CA GLY A 48 -28.33 -2.76 -20.90
C GLY A 48 -29.37 -3.31 -21.90
N GLY A 49 -30.61 -3.53 -21.47
CA GLY A 49 -31.67 -4.09 -22.31
C GLY A 49 -31.62 -5.62 -22.49
N GLN A 50 -30.66 -6.29 -21.85
CA GLN A 50 -30.59 -7.75 -21.78
C GLN A 50 -31.17 -8.24 -20.45
N SER A 51 -32.13 -9.17 -20.55
CA SER A 51 -32.75 -9.88 -19.43
C SER A 51 -31.90 -11.11 -19.08
N TRP A 52 -31.36 -11.12 -17.86
CA TRP A 52 -30.61 -12.24 -17.29
C TRP A 52 -31.49 -12.93 -16.26
N LYS A 53 -31.69 -14.24 -16.37
CA LYS A 53 -32.42 -15.06 -15.40
C LYS A 53 -31.46 -16.02 -14.71
N PHE A 54 -31.67 -16.27 -13.42
CA PHE A 54 -30.87 -17.22 -12.67
C PHE A 54 -31.58 -18.59 -12.64
N GLU A 55 -31.08 -19.55 -13.43
CA GLU A 55 -31.58 -20.93 -13.48
C GLU A 55 -30.44 -21.91 -13.16
N ASP A 56 -30.70 -22.95 -12.35
CA ASP A 56 -29.75 -24.00 -11.97
C ASP A 56 -28.36 -23.52 -11.48
N GLY A 57 -28.31 -22.37 -10.80
CA GLY A 57 -27.07 -21.82 -10.26
C GLY A 57 -26.27 -20.95 -11.24
N GLN A 58 -26.79 -20.70 -12.44
CA GLN A 58 -26.11 -19.92 -13.49
C GLN A 58 -27.01 -18.80 -14.03
N TRP A 59 -26.40 -17.64 -14.29
CA TRP A 59 -27.08 -16.53 -14.96
C TRP A 59 -27.15 -16.80 -16.47
N ILE A 60 -28.36 -16.97 -17.01
CA ILE A 60 -28.65 -17.21 -18.42
C ILE A 60 -29.27 -15.96 -19.07
N THR A 61 -28.89 -15.66 -20.30
CA THR A 61 -29.43 -14.54 -21.09
C THR A 61 -30.53 -15.04 -22.03
N GLU A 62 -31.70 -14.42 -22.03
CA GLU A 62 -32.82 -14.82 -22.93
C GLU A 62 -32.52 -14.55 -24.42
N SER A 63 -31.50 -13.75 -24.72
CA SER A 63 -31.02 -13.47 -26.07
C SER A 63 -29.77 -14.31 -26.39
N GLY A 64 -29.90 -15.32 -27.26
CA GLY A 64 -28.79 -15.93 -27.98
C GLY A 64 -27.85 -16.84 -27.17
N GLY A 65 -28.33 -18.04 -26.85
CA GLY A 65 -27.50 -19.14 -26.36
C GLY A 65 -26.40 -19.55 -27.36
N ASN A 66 -25.31 -20.09 -26.82
CA ASN A 66 -24.13 -20.71 -27.46
C ASN A 66 -22.95 -19.82 -27.85
N ALA A 67 -23.10 -18.52 -28.15
CA ALA A 67 -21.93 -17.69 -28.52
C ALA A 67 -21.04 -17.36 -27.31
N SER A 68 -21.65 -16.95 -26.19
CA SER A 68 -20.94 -16.59 -24.95
C SER A 68 -20.18 -17.77 -24.35
N THR A 69 -20.81 -18.95 -24.27
CA THR A 69 -20.19 -20.16 -23.71
C THR A 69 -19.01 -20.66 -24.55
N LYS A 70 -19.09 -20.54 -25.89
CA LYS A 70 -18.00 -20.87 -26.81
C LYS A 70 -16.82 -19.90 -26.67
N GLU A 71 -17.08 -18.60 -26.53
CA GLU A 71 -16.04 -17.61 -26.27
C GLU A 71 -15.35 -17.83 -24.92
N VAL A 72 -16.12 -18.17 -23.87
CA VAL A 72 -15.57 -18.52 -22.56
C VAL A 72 -14.70 -19.77 -22.65
N HIS A 73 -15.13 -20.81 -23.37
CA HIS A 73 -14.31 -21.99 -23.62
C HIS A 73 -13.01 -21.68 -24.38
N ARG A 74 -13.09 -20.82 -25.41
CA ARG A 74 -11.94 -20.38 -26.20
C ARG A 74 -10.96 -19.56 -25.36
N LEU A 75 -11.47 -18.65 -24.53
CA LEU A 75 -10.68 -17.84 -23.59
C LEU A 75 -9.99 -18.71 -22.54
N LYS A 76 -10.67 -19.73 -22.03
CA LYS A 76 -10.09 -20.68 -21.08
C LYS A 76 -8.95 -21.48 -21.72
N LYS A 77 -9.13 -21.95 -22.96
CA LYS A 77 -8.08 -22.63 -23.72
C LYS A 77 -6.85 -21.74 -23.97
N ARG A 78 -7.07 -20.47 -24.34
CA ARG A 78 -5.97 -19.50 -24.51
C ARG A 78 -5.25 -19.18 -23.21
N ASN A 79 -5.96 -19.03 -22.10
CA ASN A 79 -5.32 -18.81 -20.80
C ASN A 79 -4.44 -19.98 -20.39
N LEU A 80 -4.93 -21.22 -20.59
CA LEU A 80 -4.12 -22.42 -20.31
C LEU A 80 -2.85 -22.46 -21.16
N GLN A 81 -2.95 -22.17 -22.46
CA GLN A 81 -1.79 -22.08 -23.35
C GLN A 81 -0.80 -21.00 -22.90
N LEU A 82 -1.29 -19.81 -22.54
CA LEU A 82 -0.45 -18.73 -22.05
C LEU A 82 0.23 -19.08 -20.73
N GLU A 83 -0.42 -19.87 -19.86
CA GLU A 83 0.15 -20.35 -18.62
C GLU A 83 1.26 -21.37 -18.88
N GLU A 84 1.06 -22.31 -19.80
CA GLU A 84 2.09 -23.25 -20.26
C GLU A 84 3.28 -22.54 -20.91
N GLU A 85 3.02 -21.55 -21.79
CA GLU A 85 4.08 -20.72 -22.39
C GLU A 85 4.85 -19.92 -21.34
N ASN A 86 4.16 -19.35 -20.34
CA ASN A 86 4.83 -18.66 -19.23
C ASN A 86 5.72 -19.61 -18.43
N ASN A 87 5.23 -20.82 -18.13
CA ASN A 87 6.02 -21.82 -17.41
C ASN A 87 7.24 -22.24 -18.23
N LEU A 88 7.09 -22.45 -19.54
CA LEU A 88 8.20 -22.75 -20.44
C LEU A 88 9.21 -21.60 -20.51
N LEU A 89 8.74 -20.37 -20.63
CA LEU A 89 9.60 -19.18 -20.66
C LEU A 89 10.37 -19.03 -19.35
N LYS A 90 9.74 -19.28 -18.20
CA LYS A 90 10.42 -19.30 -16.91
C LYS A 90 11.52 -20.35 -16.87
N SER A 91 11.24 -21.58 -17.28
CA SER A 91 12.27 -22.64 -17.33
C SER A 91 13.40 -22.30 -18.31
N LYS A 92 13.11 -21.67 -19.45
CA LYS A 92 14.15 -21.20 -20.38
C LYS A 92 15.05 -20.14 -19.75
N ILE A 93 14.47 -19.19 -19.00
CA ILE A 93 15.24 -18.16 -18.30
C ILE A 93 16.14 -18.81 -17.25
N GLU A 94 15.61 -19.75 -16.47
CA GLU A 94 16.36 -20.45 -15.42
C GLU A 94 17.56 -21.21 -16.01
N VAL A 95 17.33 -22.02 -17.05
CA VAL A 95 18.42 -22.72 -17.75
C VAL A 95 19.44 -21.76 -18.35
N LEU A 96 18.99 -20.64 -18.93
CA LEU A 96 19.90 -19.66 -19.53
C LEU A 96 20.75 -18.94 -18.46
N MET A 97 20.17 -18.69 -17.28
CA MET A 97 20.90 -18.16 -16.14
C MET A 97 21.94 -19.16 -15.64
N ASP A 98 21.58 -20.44 -15.50
CA ASP A 98 22.52 -21.48 -15.07
C ASP A 98 23.71 -21.61 -16.04
N MET A 99 23.44 -21.64 -17.36
CA MET A 99 24.51 -21.70 -18.37
C MET A 99 25.40 -20.44 -18.35
N LEU A 100 24.82 -19.27 -18.06
CA LEU A 100 25.56 -18.03 -17.93
C LEU A 100 26.44 -18.06 -16.68
N ASP A 101 25.90 -18.48 -15.54
CA ASP A 101 26.63 -18.63 -14.30
C ASP A 101 27.76 -19.65 -14.44
N GLU A 102 27.52 -20.81 -15.07
CA GLU A 102 28.57 -21.78 -15.41
C GLU A 102 29.68 -21.15 -16.26
N THR A 103 29.34 -20.42 -17.33
CA THR A 103 30.32 -19.74 -18.19
C THR A 103 31.10 -18.66 -17.44
N LEU A 104 30.44 -17.90 -16.57
CA LEU A 104 31.07 -16.87 -15.76
C LEU A 104 31.97 -17.49 -14.69
N VAL A 105 31.54 -18.57 -14.05
CA VAL A 105 32.31 -19.33 -13.07
C VAL A 105 33.54 -19.93 -13.72
N GLU A 106 33.45 -20.56 -14.89
CA GLU A 106 34.61 -21.11 -15.62
C GLU A 106 35.64 -20.03 -15.94
N ARG A 107 35.18 -18.87 -16.46
CA ARG A 107 36.06 -17.75 -16.78
C ARG A 107 36.69 -17.15 -15.53
N LEU A 108 35.90 -16.93 -14.48
CA LEU A 108 36.36 -16.39 -13.21
C LEU A 108 37.35 -17.36 -12.55
N TRP A 109 37.09 -18.67 -12.63
CA TRP A 109 37.97 -19.71 -12.14
C TRP A 109 39.29 -19.74 -12.90
N GLY A 110 39.26 -19.71 -14.23
CA GLY A 110 40.48 -19.62 -15.06
C GLY A 110 41.28 -18.34 -14.83
N LEU A 111 40.60 -17.20 -14.67
CA LEU A 111 41.23 -15.93 -14.27
C LEU A 111 41.83 -16.03 -12.88
N THR A 112 41.17 -16.71 -11.95
CA THR A 112 41.67 -16.87 -10.59
C THR A 112 42.90 -17.77 -10.58
N GLU A 113 43.00 -18.82 -11.40
CA GLU A 113 44.22 -19.65 -11.52
C GLU A 113 45.44 -18.87 -12.02
N MET A 114 45.24 -17.82 -12.83
CA MET A 114 46.33 -16.94 -13.25
C MET A 114 46.71 -15.88 -12.20
N LEU A 115 45.91 -15.70 -11.13
CA LEU A 115 46.19 -14.76 -10.05
C LEU A 115 47.03 -15.43 -8.94
N PRO A 116 48.20 -14.89 -8.56
CA PRO A 116 49.05 -15.47 -7.52
C PRO A 116 48.35 -15.46 -6.15
N ASP A 117 48.62 -16.46 -5.29
CA ASP A 117 48.03 -16.56 -3.94
C ASP A 117 48.20 -15.29 -3.12
N THR A 118 49.28 -14.54 -3.35
CA THR A 118 49.54 -13.26 -2.72
C THR A 118 48.44 -12.22 -2.95
N VAL A 119 47.87 -12.13 -4.16
CA VAL A 119 46.77 -11.18 -4.42
C VAL A 119 45.44 -11.65 -3.85
N ARG A 120 45.22 -12.97 -3.75
CA ARG A 120 44.04 -13.53 -3.07
C ARG A 120 44.12 -13.31 -1.57
N THR A 121 45.26 -13.60 -0.94
CA THR A 121 45.46 -13.35 0.50
C THR A 121 45.41 -11.87 0.82
N ALA A 122 45.94 -10.99 -0.04
CA ALA A 122 45.82 -9.54 0.12
C ALA A 122 44.36 -9.06 -0.02
N ALA A 123 43.61 -9.61 -0.99
CA ALA A 123 42.19 -9.32 -1.17
C ALA A 123 41.36 -9.81 0.03
N GLU A 124 41.61 -11.03 0.52
CA GLU A 124 40.96 -11.58 1.70
C GLU A 124 41.29 -10.78 2.95
N THR A 125 42.55 -10.38 3.12
CA THR A 125 42.98 -9.55 4.26
C THR A 125 42.36 -8.15 4.20
N SER A 126 42.25 -7.55 3.01
CA SER A 126 41.58 -6.25 2.84
C SER A 126 40.06 -6.33 3.03
N ALA A 127 39.42 -7.43 2.61
CA ALA A 127 38.01 -7.71 2.88
C ALA A 127 37.76 -7.95 4.38
N GLN A 128 38.59 -8.76 5.04
CA GLN A 128 38.56 -9.01 6.49
C GLN A 128 38.78 -7.72 7.28
N CYS A 129 39.73 -6.88 6.85
CA CYS A 129 39.97 -5.56 7.40
C CYS A 129 38.72 -4.67 7.25
N SER A 130 38.14 -4.61 6.06
CA SER A 130 36.92 -3.83 5.78
C SER A 130 35.74 -4.27 6.65
N VAL A 131 35.50 -5.57 6.77
CA VAL A 131 34.43 -6.11 7.63
C VAL A 131 34.69 -5.78 9.11
N SER A 132 35.95 -5.83 9.55
CA SER A 132 36.34 -5.47 10.91
C SER A 132 36.15 -3.98 11.18
N VAL A 133 36.53 -3.13 10.23
CA VAL A 133 36.32 -1.68 10.28
C VAL A 133 34.83 -1.37 10.35
N LEU A 134 33.99 -1.99 9.51
CA LEU A 134 32.53 -1.78 9.56
C LEU A 134 31.94 -2.20 10.90
N LYS A 135 32.33 -3.36 11.44
CA LYS A 135 31.86 -3.82 12.75
C LYS A 135 32.27 -2.87 13.88
N LYS A 136 33.51 -2.37 13.86
CA LYS A 136 34.01 -1.39 14.83
C LYS A 136 33.35 -0.02 14.68
N PHE A 137 33.12 0.43 13.46
CA PHE A 137 32.44 1.69 13.18
C PHE A 137 30.97 1.63 13.59
N TYR A 138 30.31 0.49 13.41
CA TYR A 138 28.95 0.26 13.88
C TYR A 138 28.86 0.31 15.42
N SER A 139 29.77 -0.36 16.13
CA SER A 139 29.77 -0.32 17.61
C SER A 139 30.17 1.05 18.16
N PHE A 140 31.11 1.74 17.51
CA PHE A 140 31.47 3.12 17.80
C PHE A 140 30.27 4.05 17.56
N SER A 141 29.59 3.93 16.43
CA SER A 141 28.42 4.76 16.08
C SER A 141 27.31 4.60 17.10
N ARG A 142 27.02 3.36 17.52
CA ARG A 142 26.03 3.09 18.58
C ARG A 142 26.42 3.78 19.89
N SER A 143 27.69 3.73 20.26
CA SER A 143 28.20 4.36 21.49
C SER A 143 28.19 5.89 21.39
N ALA A 144 28.64 6.44 20.27
CA ALA A 144 28.67 7.86 19.98
C ALA A 144 27.25 8.45 19.91
N LEU A 145 26.30 7.74 19.30
CA LEU A 145 24.91 8.17 19.23
C LEU A 145 24.26 8.17 20.61
N TRP A 146 24.54 7.18 21.45
CA TRP A 146 24.05 7.14 22.83
C TRP A 146 24.61 8.31 23.64
N VAL A 147 25.93 8.51 23.60
CA VAL A 147 26.63 9.58 24.32
C VAL A 147 26.18 10.96 23.79
N GLY A 148 26.07 11.12 22.48
CA GLY A 148 25.62 12.36 21.84
C GLY A 148 24.17 12.68 22.18
N THR A 149 23.28 11.68 22.16
CA THR A 149 21.87 11.84 22.51
C THR A 149 21.72 12.24 23.97
N THR A 150 22.39 11.57 24.92
CA THR A 150 22.30 11.94 26.34
C THR A 150 22.91 13.32 26.61
N SER A 151 24.05 13.62 25.98
CA SER A 151 24.69 14.94 26.10
C SER A 151 23.80 16.06 25.56
N PHE A 152 23.21 15.86 24.38
CA PHE A 152 22.26 16.80 23.80
C PHE A 152 21.01 16.96 24.68
N MET A 153 20.48 15.87 25.22
CA MET A 153 19.33 15.88 26.13
C MET A 153 19.60 16.76 27.36
N ILE A 154 20.77 16.61 27.98
CA ILE A 154 21.14 17.36 29.19
C ILE A 154 21.28 18.86 28.89
N LEU A 155 21.79 19.24 27.71
CA LEU A 155 22.04 20.64 27.37
C LEU A 155 20.79 21.35 26.83
N VAL A 156 20.01 20.69 25.99
CA VAL A 156 18.89 21.32 25.29
C VAL A 156 17.63 21.33 26.14
N LEU A 157 17.43 20.33 27.01
CA LEU A 157 16.23 20.28 27.85
C LEU A 157 16.08 21.51 28.78
N PRO A 158 17.10 21.98 29.50
CA PRO A 158 17.00 23.21 30.30
C PRO A 158 16.69 24.44 29.46
N VAL A 159 17.36 24.59 28.31
CA VAL A 159 17.18 25.74 27.41
C VAL A 159 15.77 25.75 26.82
N VAL A 160 15.26 24.60 26.39
CA VAL A 160 13.89 24.48 25.86
C VAL A 160 12.87 24.80 26.95
N PHE A 161 13.09 24.33 28.19
CA PHE A 161 12.20 24.66 29.30
C PHE A 161 12.20 26.16 29.60
N GLU A 162 13.35 26.83 29.59
CA GLU A 162 13.41 28.28 29.75
C GLU A 162 12.66 29.01 28.62
N THR A 163 12.84 28.58 27.36
CA THR A 163 12.14 29.22 26.23
C THR A 163 10.62 29.01 26.27
N GLU A 164 10.15 27.80 26.63
CA GLU A 164 8.72 27.51 26.76
C GLU A 164 8.12 28.27 27.95
N ARG A 165 8.85 28.38 29.07
CA ARG A 165 8.42 29.17 30.23
C ARG A 165 8.23 30.63 29.86
N LEU A 166 9.20 31.23 29.17
CA LEU A 166 9.10 32.63 28.72
C LEU A 166 7.97 32.81 27.70
N GLN A 167 7.75 31.84 26.81
CA GLN A 167 6.67 31.89 25.83
C GLN A 167 5.28 31.79 26.49
N LEU A 168 5.14 30.94 27.50
CA LEU A 168 3.91 30.84 28.30
C LEU A 168 3.63 32.13 29.07
N GLU A 169 4.65 32.76 29.67
CA GLU A 169 4.50 34.04 30.37
C GLU A 169 4.06 35.17 29.43
N GLN A 170 4.65 35.28 28.25
CA GLN A 170 4.26 36.27 27.23
C GLN A 170 2.82 36.05 26.75
N GLN A 171 2.39 34.80 26.56
CA GLN A 171 1.00 34.48 26.20
C GLN A 171 0.01 34.88 27.30
N GLN A 172 0.34 34.61 28.57
CA GLN A 172 -0.52 35.02 29.69
C GLN A 172 -0.58 36.54 29.82
N LEU A 173 0.55 37.25 29.65
CA LEU A 173 0.57 38.71 29.66
C LEU A 173 -0.23 39.31 28.51
N GLN A 174 -0.17 38.73 27.31
CA GLN A 174 -1.05 39.14 26.21
C GLN A 174 -2.52 38.90 26.52
N GLN A 175 -2.88 37.78 27.15
CA GLN A 175 -4.26 37.52 27.59
C GLN A 175 -4.71 38.50 28.68
N CYS A 176 -3.88 38.80 29.67
CA CYS A 176 -4.17 39.80 30.70
C CYS A 176 -4.32 41.20 30.11
N PHE A 177 -3.43 41.60 29.20
CA PHE A 177 -3.48 42.90 28.54
C PHE A 177 -4.73 43.03 27.66
N VAL A 178 -5.06 41.99 26.87
CA VAL A 178 -6.29 41.94 26.07
C VAL A 178 -7.53 41.99 26.97
N CYS A 179 -7.53 41.32 28.12
CA CYS A 179 -8.60 41.39 29.11
C CYS A 179 -8.77 42.81 29.69
N PHE A 180 -7.67 43.51 29.97
CA PHE A 180 -7.69 44.90 30.47
C PHE A 180 -8.10 45.92 29.39
N MET A 181 -7.75 45.65 28.13
CA MET A 181 -8.10 46.47 26.95
C MET A 181 -9.50 46.18 26.40
N MET A 182 -10.17 45.12 26.83
CA MET A 182 -11.57 44.86 26.50
C MET A 182 -12.39 46.01 27.09
N PRO A 183 -12.97 46.94 26.29
CA PRO A 183 -13.84 47.94 26.84
C PRO A 183 -14.98 47.20 27.54
N ALA A 184 -15.27 47.56 28.80
CA ALA A 184 -16.50 47.13 29.45
C ALA A 184 -17.63 47.41 28.47
N ALA A 185 -18.16 46.37 27.84
CA ALA A 185 -19.23 46.52 26.89
C ALA A 185 -20.40 47.16 27.66
N PRO A 186 -20.95 48.29 27.18
CA PRO A 186 -22.00 48.98 27.89
C PRO A 186 -23.18 48.03 28.05
N GLY A 187 -23.60 47.89 29.30
CA GLY A 187 -24.77 47.10 29.66
C GLY A 187 -25.91 47.37 28.69
N LYS A 188 -26.43 46.28 28.13
CA LYS A 188 -27.73 46.31 27.46
C LYS A 188 -28.67 45.36 28.20
N VAL A 189 -29.54 46.05 28.94
CA VAL A 189 -30.91 45.74 29.36
C VAL A 189 -31.09 44.66 30.42
#